data_AF-A0A3E3I4U5-F1
#
_entry.id   AF-A0A3E3I4U5-F1
#
_cell.length_a   1.000
_cell.length_b   1.000
_cell.length_c   1.000
_cell.angle_alpha   90.00
_cell.angle_beta   90.00
_cell.angle_gamma   90.00
#
_symmetry.space_group_name_H-M   'P 1'
#
loop_
_entity.id
_entity.type
_entity.pdbx_description
1 polymer ?
#
loop_
_entity_poly.entity_id
_entity_poly.type
_entity_poly.pdbx_seq_one_letter_code
_entity_poly.pdbx_strand_id
1 'polypeptide(L)'
;MKKTIVLALALSMALAVAGCAKTGEPAATAASEAVSTTAETAQEESTPAAAVEETTTVAETVTTDSADAAAGVMTYEEYMAADLDSQVVIETYVQAKQSWWEDKATVYSQDKDGAYFLYNMACSEEDYERLVPGTKIRVTGYKSEWSGEIELMDATFEFVEGDEFIADALDVTDMLGTDGLIDHQNQFVTFKGMTVEAAGQDADGNDVAYLYNWDGSGTEGDDLYFNVSYNGETYTFTVESYLCDKTTDVYKAVQSLEIGQTVDMEGFLYWYEGVNPHITSLTVVK
;
A
#
# COMPACT_ATOMS: atom_id res chain seq x y z
N MET A 1 18.71 -9.99 28.71
CA MET A 1 19.59 -8.86 29.12
C MET A 1 19.27 -7.68 28.22
N LYS A 2 19.02 -6.48 28.77
CA LYS A 2 18.58 -5.34 27.95
C LYS A 2 19.75 -4.72 27.16
N LYS A 3 19.53 -4.42 25.88
CA LYS A 3 20.42 -3.59 25.04
C LYS A 3 19.61 -2.47 24.40
N THR A 4 19.51 -1.34 25.09
CA THR A 4 18.97 -0.10 24.53
C THR A 4 20.01 0.51 23.58
N ILE A 5 19.68 0.62 22.29
CA ILE A 5 20.44 1.41 21.33
C ILE A 5 19.92 2.84 21.41
N VAL A 6 20.82 3.82 21.51
CA VAL A 6 20.48 5.25 21.53
C VAL A 6 21.06 5.89 20.28
N LEU A 7 20.20 6.29 19.36
CA LEU A 7 20.60 6.99 18.14
C LEU A 7 20.72 8.50 18.43
N ALA A 8 21.92 9.06 18.29
CA ALA A 8 22.20 10.46 18.61
C ALA A 8 22.10 11.33 17.35
N LEU A 9 20.96 12.01 17.16
CA LEU A 9 20.75 12.93 16.04
C LEU A 9 21.42 14.30 16.32
N ALA A 10 22.45 14.63 15.55
CA ALA A 10 23.25 15.84 15.74
C ALA A 10 22.73 17.03 14.90
N LEU A 11 21.78 17.79 15.45
CA LEU A 11 21.23 19.00 14.81
C LEU A 11 22.15 20.22 15.04
N SER A 12 22.97 20.58 14.06
CA SER A 12 23.86 21.75 14.14
C SER A 12 23.21 23.03 13.58
N MET A 13 22.62 23.85 14.46
CA MET A 13 22.04 25.15 14.12
C MET A 13 23.02 26.30 14.42
N ALA A 14 23.27 27.19 13.45
CA ALA A 14 24.11 28.37 13.64
C ALA A 14 23.62 29.57 12.80
N LEU A 15 23.26 30.67 13.47
CA LEU A 15 22.92 31.95 12.83
C LEU A 15 24.11 32.91 12.86
N ALA A 16 24.27 33.71 11.80
CA ALA A 16 24.96 34.99 11.82
C ALA A 16 24.33 35.92 10.76
N VAL A 17 24.33 37.25 11.00
CA VAL A 17 23.49 38.19 10.23
C VAL A 17 24.25 39.41 9.69
N ALA A 18 23.83 39.83 8.49
CA ALA A 18 23.81 41.18 7.91
C ALA A 18 25.12 42.03 7.83
N GLY A 19 25.40 42.53 6.62
CA GLY A 19 26.34 43.62 6.34
C GLY A 19 26.18 44.14 4.91
N CYS A 20 26.08 45.46 4.70
CA CYS A 20 25.56 46.04 3.46
C CYS A 20 26.60 46.61 2.48
N ALA A 21 26.36 46.34 1.19
CA ALA A 21 26.56 47.22 0.02
C ALA A 21 27.94 47.82 -0.31
N LYS A 22 28.45 47.46 -1.51
CA LYS A 22 28.81 48.47 -2.53
C LYS A 22 28.88 47.92 -3.96
N THR A 23 28.62 48.79 -4.93
CA THR A 23 28.60 48.51 -6.38
C THR A 23 30.00 48.56 -7.00
N GLY A 24 30.31 47.70 -7.98
CA GLY A 24 31.52 47.84 -8.79
C GLY A 24 31.83 46.66 -9.74
N GLU A 25 31.54 46.84 -11.02
CA GLU A 25 32.13 46.14 -12.17
C GLU A 25 32.80 47.20 -13.09
N PRO A 26 33.63 46.87 -14.10
CA PRO A 26 34.12 45.53 -14.50
C PRO A 26 35.65 45.45 -14.70
N ALA A 27 36.18 44.24 -14.92
CA ALA A 27 37.32 43.97 -15.80
C ALA A 27 37.47 42.45 -16.07
N ALA A 28 37.84 42.07 -17.29
CA ALA A 28 38.20 40.70 -17.65
C ALA A 28 39.72 40.57 -17.85
N THR A 29 40.30 39.46 -17.41
CA THR A 29 41.66 39.02 -17.77
C THR A 29 41.67 37.51 -17.92
N ALA A 30 42.40 36.98 -18.90
CA ALA A 30 42.44 35.54 -19.20
C ALA A 30 43.86 34.95 -19.09
N ALA A 31 43.94 33.74 -18.52
CA ALA A 31 44.95 32.71 -18.76
C ALA A 31 44.29 31.36 -18.41
N SER A 32 44.31 30.28 -19.20
CA SER A 32 45.29 29.73 -20.16
C SER A 32 46.47 29.01 -19.49
N GLU A 33 46.25 27.74 -19.16
CA GLU A 33 47.07 26.57 -19.52
C GLU A 33 46.38 25.32 -18.91
N ALA A 34 46.59 24.06 -19.32
CA ALA A 34 46.87 23.42 -20.60
C ALA A 34 47.16 21.94 -20.26
N VAL A 35 46.34 21.03 -20.78
CA VAL A 35 46.71 19.70 -21.29
C VAL A 35 47.73 18.84 -20.51
N SER A 36 47.28 17.66 -20.08
CA SER A 36 48.00 16.44 -20.46
C SER A 36 47.02 15.28 -20.72
N THR A 37 47.26 14.56 -21.81
CA THR A 37 46.50 13.40 -22.25
C THR A 37 47.16 12.09 -21.82
N THR A 38 46.35 11.09 -21.50
CA THR A 38 46.65 9.73 -21.97
C THR A 38 45.35 9.02 -22.35
N ALA A 39 45.37 8.31 -23.47
CA ALA A 39 44.34 7.37 -23.88
C ALA A 39 45.04 6.06 -24.26
N GLU A 40 44.38 4.92 -24.07
CA GLU A 40 44.88 3.63 -24.55
C GLU A 40 43.76 2.85 -25.23
N THR A 41 44.07 2.27 -26.39
CA THR A 41 43.14 1.59 -27.30
C THR A 41 43.64 0.17 -27.55
N ALA A 42 42.74 -0.82 -27.61
CA ALA A 42 43.10 -2.22 -27.90
C ALA A 42 42.22 -2.84 -29.01
N GLN A 43 42.86 -3.55 -29.94
CA GLN A 43 42.32 -4.11 -31.20
C GLN A 43 43.37 -5.11 -31.78
N GLU A 44 43.07 -6.07 -32.67
CA GLU A 44 41.77 -6.49 -33.23
C GLU A 44 41.24 -7.76 -32.49
N GLU A 45 40.98 -8.96 -33.02
CA GLU A 45 41.02 -9.59 -34.37
C GLU A 45 39.88 -10.64 -34.47
N SER A 46 39.68 -11.32 -35.62
CA SER A 46 38.42 -12.03 -35.94
C SER A 46 38.56 -13.43 -36.56
N THR A 47 37.49 -14.23 -36.44
CA THR A 47 37.08 -15.39 -37.29
C THR A 47 37.95 -16.67 -37.29
N PRO A 48 37.47 -17.83 -37.80
CA PRO A 48 36.12 -18.16 -38.31
C PRO A 48 35.42 -19.34 -37.58
N ALA A 49 34.20 -19.67 -38.02
CA ALA A 49 33.37 -20.75 -37.47
C ALA A 49 33.61 -22.14 -38.12
N ALA A 50 33.13 -23.19 -37.46
CA ALA A 50 32.91 -24.52 -38.03
C ALA A 50 31.53 -25.04 -37.58
N ALA A 51 30.81 -25.75 -38.45
CA ALA A 51 29.46 -26.25 -38.20
C ALA A 51 29.46 -27.77 -37.99
N VAL A 52 28.60 -28.25 -37.08
CA VAL A 52 28.25 -29.66 -36.88
C VAL A 52 26.76 -29.73 -36.56
N GLU A 53 25.99 -30.47 -37.36
CA GLU A 53 24.65 -30.93 -36.99
C GLU A 53 24.78 -32.16 -36.07
N GLU A 54 23.85 -32.37 -35.12
CA GLU A 54 22.79 -33.39 -35.25
C GLU A 54 22.02 -33.56 -33.92
N THR A 55 20.79 -34.08 -34.02
CA THR A 55 20.01 -34.80 -32.99
C THR A 55 19.28 -33.99 -31.91
N THR A 56 17.95 -33.95 -32.07
CA THR A 56 16.97 -33.72 -31.00
C THR A 56 17.01 -34.83 -29.94
N THR A 57 17.13 -34.48 -28.67
CA THR A 57 16.56 -35.25 -27.55
C THR A 57 15.96 -34.32 -26.52
N VAL A 58 14.68 -34.50 -26.21
CA VAL A 58 14.01 -33.79 -25.11
C VAL A 58 14.49 -34.40 -23.80
N ALA A 59 15.19 -33.61 -22.99
CA ALA A 59 15.55 -33.94 -21.62
C ALA A 59 15.04 -32.81 -20.72
N GLU A 60 13.90 -33.04 -20.10
CA GLU A 60 13.23 -32.10 -19.19
C GLU A 60 13.96 -32.09 -17.84
N THR A 61 15.04 -31.29 -17.74
CA THR A 61 15.73 -31.04 -16.47
C THR A 61 15.25 -29.72 -15.88
N VAL A 62 14.00 -29.72 -15.39
CA VAL A 62 13.51 -28.67 -14.48
C VAL A 62 14.18 -28.88 -13.12
N THR A 63 15.39 -28.32 -12.96
CA THR A 63 16.07 -28.23 -11.66
C THR A 63 15.62 -26.96 -10.94
N THR A 64 14.33 -26.90 -10.60
CA THR A 64 13.83 -26.01 -9.55
C THR A 64 14.31 -26.57 -8.22
N ASP A 65 15.47 -26.10 -7.75
CA ASP A 65 16.04 -26.44 -6.44
C ASP A 65 15.31 -25.66 -5.33
N SER A 66 13.98 -25.76 -5.33
CA SER A 66 13.04 -25.04 -4.47
C SER A 66 12.97 -25.71 -3.10
N ALA A 67 14.05 -25.57 -2.33
CA ALA A 67 14.15 -26.08 -0.95
C ALA A 67 13.12 -25.47 0.03
N ASP A 68 12.38 -24.43 -0.39
CA ASP A 68 11.32 -23.74 0.35
C ASP A 68 9.92 -24.34 0.20
N ALA A 69 9.67 -25.16 -0.83
CA ALA A 69 8.32 -25.64 -1.21
C ALA A 69 7.74 -26.73 -0.28
N ALA A 70 7.95 -26.57 1.04
CA ALA A 70 7.58 -27.49 2.11
C ALA A 70 6.78 -26.82 3.25
N ALA A 71 6.52 -25.50 3.17
CA ALA A 71 5.50 -24.87 4.00
C ALA A 71 4.10 -25.40 3.62
N GLY A 72 3.35 -25.89 4.60
CA GLY A 72 1.94 -26.21 4.42
C GLY A 72 1.09 -24.93 4.39
N VAL A 73 -0.15 -25.04 3.90
CA VAL A 73 -1.13 -23.97 4.03
C VAL A 73 -1.38 -23.71 5.52
N MET A 74 -1.09 -22.49 5.96
CA MET A 74 -1.26 -22.01 7.32
C MET A 74 -2.72 -21.66 7.59
N THR A 75 -3.15 -21.83 8.85
CA THR A 75 -4.32 -21.14 9.40
C THR A 75 -4.02 -19.66 9.65
N TYR A 76 -5.07 -18.84 9.83
CA TYR A 76 -4.88 -17.42 10.18
C TYR A 76 -4.08 -17.24 11.49
N GLU A 77 -4.29 -18.08 12.51
CA GLU A 77 -3.51 -18.06 13.76
C GLU A 77 -2.02 -18.33 13.49
N GLU A 78 -1.69 -19.30 12.62
CA GLU A 78 -0.31 -19.62 12.23
C GLU A 78 0.33 -18.50 11.39
N TYR A 79 -0.41 -17.88 10.46
CA TYR A 79 0.05 -16.70 9.71
C TYR A 79 0.33 -15.53 10.65
N MET A 80 -0.58 -15.20 11.57
CA MET A 80 -0.39 -14.10 12.52
C MET A 80 0.72 -14.38 13.53
N ALA A 81 0.95 -15.65 13.90
CA ALA A 81 2.08 -16.06 14.73
C ALA A 81 3.43 -16.19 13.99
N ALA A 82 3.46 -16.20 12.66
CA ALA A 82 4.70 -16.26 11.87
C ALA A 82 5.56 -14.99 12.05
N ASP A 83 6.89 -15.16 12.05
CA ASP A 83 7.84 -14.05 12.09
C ASP A 83 7.71 -13.15 10.83
N LEU A 84 8.03 -11.86 10.96
CA LEU A 84 8.22 -10.98 9.79
C LEU A 84 9.42 -11.47 8.95
N ASP A 85 9.44 -11.11 7.66
CA ASP A 85 10.39 -11.59 6.64
C ASP A 85 10.34 -13.12 6.40
N SER A 86 9.39 -13.85 6.99
CA SER A 86 9.22 -15.29 6.76
C SER A 86 8.28 -15.59 5.60
N GLN A 87 8.55 -16.69 4.89
CA GLN A 87 7.68 -17.18 3.81
C GLN A 87 6.43 -17.84 4.39
N VAL A 88 5.27 -17.46 3.86
CA VAL A 88 3.95 -17.93 4.29
C VAL A 88 3.17 -18.47 3.10
N VAL A 89 2.30 -19.45 3.38
CA VAL A 89 1.36 -20.01 2.40
C VAL A 89 -0.03 -19.99 3.02
N ILE A 90 -0.99 -19.30 2.39
CA ILE A 90 -2.36 -19.14 2.89
C ILE A 90 -3.39 -19.55 1.83
N GLU A 91 -4.60 -19.92 2.25
CA GLU A 91 -5.77 -20.06 1.36
C GLU A 91 -6.85 -19.08 1.78
N THR A 92 -7.17 -18.13 0.89
CA THR A 92 -8.00 -16.95 1.17
C THR A 92 -8.97 -16.70 0.03
N TYR A 93 -9.96 -15.83 0.23
CA TYR A 93 -10.97 -15.49 -0.77
C TYR A 93 -10.90 -13.99 -1.05
N VAL A 94 -10.88 -13.62 -2.33
CA VAL A 94 -10.87 -12.22 -2.77
C VAL A 94 -12.13 -11.51 -2.26
N GLN A 95 -11.97 -10.34 -1.65
CA GLN A 95 -13.08 -9.47 -1.24
C GLN A 95 -13.15 -8.22 -2.11
N ALA A 96 -12.02 -7.56 -2.37
CA ALA A 96 -11.93 -6.44 -3.29
C ALA A 96 -10.54 -6.35 -3.94
N LYS A 97 -10.50 -5.79 -5.17
CA LYS A 97 -9.25 -5.45 -5.85
C LYS A 97 -8.97 -3.97 -5.61
N GLN A 98 -7.85 -3.64 -4.96
CA GLN A 98 -7.46 -2.25 -4.71
C GLN A 98 -6.82 -1.62 -5.96
N SER A 99 -5.91 -2.35 -6.63
CA SER A 99 -5.19 -1.80 -7.79
C SER A 99 -4.60 -2.88 -8.71
N TRP A 100 -4.18 -2.47 -9.91
CA TRP A 100 -3.31 -3.26 -10.78
C TRP A 100 -2.42 -2.38 -11.66
N TRP A 101 -1.14 -2.74 -11.77
CA TRP A 101 -0.13 -2.12 -12.64
C TRP A 101 1.05 -3.09 -12.83
N GLU A 102 1.81 -2.97 -13.93
CA GLU A 102 3.07 -3.70 -14.15
C GLU A 102 3.04 -5.23 -13.83
N ASP A 103 1.96 -5.91 -14.23
CA ASP A 103 1.69 -7.33 -13.92
C ASP A 103 1.66 -7.67 -12.41
N LYS A 104 1.16 -6.73 -11.60
CA LYS A 104 0.96 -6.84 -10.15
C LYS A 104 -0.41 -6.31 -9.75
N ALA A 105 -1.05 -7.01 -8.81
CA ALA A 105 -2.31 -6.59 -8.20
C ALA A 105 -2.11 -6.30 -6.70
N THR A 106 -2.83 -5.31 -6.17
CA THR A 106 -3.07 -5.22 -4.72
C THR A 106 -4.51 -5.59 -4.41
N VAL A 107 -4.71 -6.51 -3.46
CA VAL A 107 -6.00 -7.19 -3.23
C VAL A 107 -6.29 -7.33 -1.74
N TYR A 108 -7.51 -6.97 -1.34
CA TYR A 108 -8.09 -7.34 -0.05
C TYR A 108 -8.66 -8.75 -0.14
N SER A 109 -8.22 -9.62 0.76
CA SER A 109 -8.67 -11.00 0.83
C SER A 109 -8.98 -11.40 2.27
N GLN A 110 -9.95 -12.30 2.47
CA GLN A 110 -10.43 -12.69 3.78
C GLN A 110 -10.91 -14.15 3.77
N ASP A 111 -10.69 -14.85 4.87
CA ASP A 111 -11.29 -16.14 5.18
C ASP A 111 -12.26 -16.02 6.39
N LYS A 112 -12.54 -17.13 7.07
CA LYS A 112 -13.54 -17.19 8.15
C LYS A 112 -12.98 -16.79 9.51
N ASP A 113 -11.66 -16.78 9.63
CA ASP A 113 -10.91 -16.58 10.87
C ASP A 113 -10.14 -15.23 10.84
N GLY A 114 -9.73 -14.75 9.66
CA GLY A 114 -9.08 -13.43 9.50
C GLY A 114 -8.90 -12.95 8.05
N ALA A 115 -8.18 -11.85 7.88
CA ALA A 115 -7.98 -11.19 6.58
C ALA A 115 -6.52 -10.79 6.31
N TYR A 116 -6.23 -10.50 5.04
CA TYR A 116 -4.88 -10.34 4.50
C TYR A 116 -4.85 -9.29 3.38
N PHE A 117 -3.96 -8.30 3.51
CA PHE A 117 -3.59 -7.39 2.43
C PHE A 117 -2.53 -8.05 1.54
N LEU A 118 -2.87 -8.29 0.27
CA LEU A 118 -1.97 -8.90 -0.70
C LEU A 118 -1.35 -7.79 -1.55
N TYR A 119 -0.20 -7.25 -1.15
CA TYR A 119 0.37 -6.05 -1.77
C TYR A 119 1.29 -6.39 -2.95
N ASN A 120 1.03 -5.78 -4.11
CA ASN A 120 1.83 -5.95 -5.33
C ASN A 120 2.06 -7.44 -5.75
N MET A 121 1.11 -8.31 -5.43
CA MET A 121 1.11 -9.73 -5.78
C MET A 121 1.20 -9.90 -7.30
N ALA A 122 2.13 -10.73 -7.77
CA ALA A 122 2.34 -10.99 -9.19
C ALA A 122 1.06 -11.57 -9.84
N CYS A 123 0.51 -10.86 -10.81
CA CYS A 123 -0.81 -11.11 -11.38
C CYS A 123 -0.89 -10.58 -12.81
N SER A 124 -1.11 -11.47 -13.78
CA SER A 124 -1.37 -11.07 -15.18
C SER A 124 -2.69 -10.30 -15.30
N GLU A 125 -2.89 -9.57 -16.40
CA GLU A 125 -4.18 -8.92 -16.71
C GLU A 125 -5.33 -9.95 -16.79
N GLU A 126 -5.11 -11.11 -17.44
CA GLU A 126 -6.09 -12.19 -17.56
C GLU A 126 -6.48 -12.79 -16.20
N ASP A 127 -5.51 -12.97 -15.29
CA ASP A 127 -5.79 -13.45 -13.95
C ASP A 127 -6.42 -12.36 -13.06
N TYR A 128 -6.06 -11.08 -13.27
CA TYR A 128 -6.66 -9.95 -12.56
C TYR A 128 -8.15 -9.78 -12.92
N GLU A 129 -8.55 -10.01 -14.17
CA GLU A 129 -9.98 -10.07 -14.55
C GLU A 129 -10.73 -11.19 -13.80
N ARG A 130 -10.05 -12.28 -13.42
CA ARG A 130 -10.62 -13.46 -12.76
C ARG A 130 -10.64 -13.38 -11.22
N LEU A 131 -9.92 -12.43 -10.61
CA LEU A 131 -9.95 -12.14 -9.17
C LEU A 131 -11.24 -11.40 -8.75
N VAL A 132 -12.41 -11.98 -9.02
CA VAL A 132 -13.72 -11.44 -8.58
C VAL A 132 -13.99 -11.76 -7.10
N PRO A 133 -14.82 -10.96 -6.39
CA PRO A 133 -15.19 -11.25 -5.00
C PRO A 133 -15.76 -12.67 -4.83
N GLY A 134 -15.33 -13.37 -3.79
CA GLY A 134 -15.67 -14.78 -3.55
C GLY A 134 -14.68 -15.79 -4.15
N THR A 135 -13.82 -15.39 -5.09
CA THR A 135 -12.83 -16.28 -5.72
C THR A 135 -11.79 -16.76 -4.71
N LYS A 136 -11.67 -18.08 -4.56
CA LYS A 136 -10.66 -18.71 -3.71
C LYS A 136 -9.30 -18.80 -4.39
N ILE A 137 -8.25 -18.37 -3.69
CA ILE A 137 -6.85 -18.44 -4.10
C ILE A 137 -5.97 -19.03 -3.00
N ARG A 138 -4.90 -19.73 -3.39
CA ARG A 138 -3.75 -20.01 -2.50
C ARG A 138 -2.66 -19.01 -2.84
N VAL A 139 -2.14 -18.32 -1.84
CA VAL A 139 -1.09 -17.30 -1.98
C VAL A 139 0.18 -17.80 -1.30
N THR A 140 1.32 -17.66 -1.96
CA THR A 140 2.66 -17.88 -1.40
C THR A 140 3.45 -16.60 -1.53
N GLY A 141 3.95 -16.07 -0.41
CA GLY A 141 4.68 -14.80 -0.35
C GLY A 141 5.40 -14.64 0.99
N TYR A 142 5.81 -13.42 1.31
CA TYR A 142 6.52 -13.09 2.56
C TYR A 142 5.68 -12.17 3.44
N LYS A 143 5.62 -12.45 4.75
CA LYS A 143 4.93 -11.59 5.71
C LYS A 143 5.74 -10.33 6.01
N SER A 144 5.13 -9.17 5.87
CA SER A 144 5.75 -7.85 6.07
C SER A 144 4.95 -7.01 7.09
N GLU A 145 5.55 -5.91 7.54
CA GLU A 145 4.90 -4.86 8.32
C GLU A 145 5.26 -3.48 7.75
N TRP A 146 4.26 -2.66 7.42
CA TRP A 146 4.45 -1.30 6.93
C TRP A 146 3.66 -0.30 7.77
N SER A 147 4.33 0.47 8.64
CA SER A 147 3.68 1.44 9.55
C SER A 147 2.57 0.81 10.42
N GLY A 148 2.73 -0.45 10.82
CA GLY A 148 1.76 -1.26 11.55
C GLY A 148 0.78 -2.09 10.71
N GLU A 149 0.70 -1.88 9.40
CA GLU A 149 -0.08 -2.71 8.45
C GLU A 149 0.56 -4.09 8.26
N ILE A 150 -0.21 -5.17 8.38
CA ILE A 150 0.26 -6.56 8.23
C ILE A 150 -0.14 -7.12 6.85
N GLU A 151 0.86 -7.23 5.98
CA GLU A 151 0.70 -7.50 4.54
C GLU A 151 1.46 -8.76 4.07
N LEU A 152 1.13 -9.25 2.87
CA LEU A 152 1.93 -10.23 2.12
C LEU A 152 2.63 -9.55 0.93
N MET A 153 3.96 -9.65 0.91
CA MET A 153 4.88 -9.10 -0.09
C MET A 153 5.44 -10.17 -1.02
N ASP A 154 5.95 -9.75 -2.18
CA ASP A 154 6.58 -10.59 -3.23
C ASP A 154 5.76 -11.86 -3.55
N ALA A 155 4.44 -11.72 -3.48
CA ALA A 155 3.51 -12.83 -3.50
C ALA A 155 3.21 -13.35 -4.91
N THR A 156 2.93 -14.65 -4.99
CA THR A 156 2.40 -15.37 -6.15
C THR A 156 1.17 -16.17 -5.72
N PHE A 157 0.29 -16.52 -6.66
CA PHE A 157 -0.92 -17.27 -6.31
C PHE A 157 -1.34 -18.30 -7.37
N GLU A 158 -2.20 -19.22 -6.94
CA GLU A 158 -2.96 -20.12 -7.80
C GLU A 158 -4.45 -20.09 -7.43
N PHE A 159 -5.32 -20.29 -8.42
CA PHE A 159 -6.76 -20.44 -8.19
C PHE A 159 -7.06 -21.84 -7.64
N VAL A 160 -7.88 -21.94 -6.60
CA VAL A 160 -8.17 -23.21 -5.91
C VAL A 160 -9.65 -23.55 -6.02
N GLU A 161 -9.97 -24.82 -6.29
CA GLU A 161 -11.36 -25.30 -6.25
C GLU A 161 -11.93 -25.20 -4.82
N GLY A 162 -13.11 -24.62 -4.68
CA GLY A 162 -13.80 -24.45 -3.40
C GLY A 162 -15.18 -23.80 -3.55
N ASP A 163 -15.92 -23.72 -2.46
CA ASP A 163 -17.12 -22.88 -2.37
C ASP A 163 -16.71 -21.39 -2.35
N GLU A 164 -17.52 -20.50 -2.94
CA GLU A 164 -17.30 -19.05 -2.85
C GLU A 164 -17.51 -18.54 -1.41
N PHE A 165 -16.70 -17.56 -0.98
CA PHE A 165 -16.87 -16.89 0.31
C PHE A 165 -16.63 -15.37 0.21
N ILE A 166 -17.68 -14.61 0.52
CA ILE A 166 -17.64 -13.17 0.71
C ILE A 166 -17.93 -12.91 2.20
N ALA A 167 -17.16 -12.03 2.82
CA ALA A 167 -17.30 -11.70 4.23
C ALA A 167 -18.50 -10.77 4.51
N ASP A 168 -19.27 -11.06 5.56
CA ASP A 168 -20.19 -10.09 6.16
C ASP A 168 -19.36 -9.01 6.91
N ALA A 169 -19.77 -7.74 6.86
CA ALA A 169 -19.06 -6.65 7.51
C ALA A 169 -19.07 -6.79 9.05
N LEU A 170 -17.88 -6.86 9.67
CA LEU A 170 -17.74 -6.88 11.13
C LEU A 170 -17.97 -5.48 11.72
N ASP A 171 -18.87 -5.35 12.68
CA ASP A 171 -19.08 -4.09 13.40
C ASP A 171 -17.97 -3.88 14.43
N VAL A 172 -17.09 -2.91 14.15
CA VAL A 172 -15.94 -2.55 14.98
C VAL A 172 -16.12 -1.16 15.63
N THR A 173 -17.32 -0.58 15.57
CA THR A 173 -17.59 0.79 16.05
C THR A 173 -17.20 0.95 17.53
N ASP A 174 -17.62 0.02 18.39
CA ASP A 174 -17.30 -0.01 19.83
C ASP A 174 -15.82 -0.35 20.13
N MET A 175 -15.01 -0.69 19.13
CA MET A 175 -13.57 -0.99 19.26
C MET A 175 -12.68 0.22 18.95
N LEU A 176 -13.23 1.30 18.36
CA LEU A 176 -12.52 2.55 18.13
C LEU A 176 -11.91 3.09 19.44
N GLY A 177 -10.63 3.48 19.39
CA GLY A 177 -9.86 3.92 20.56
C GLY A 177 -9.39 2.80 21.50
N THR A 178 -9.56 1.52 21.14
CA THR A 178 -9.14 0.36 21.96
C THR A 178 -7.95 -0.39 21.36
N ASP A 179 -7.11 -0.97 22.23
CA ASP A 179 -5.96 -1.80 21.84
C ASP A 179 -6.34 -3.02 20.97
N GLY A 180 -7.60 -3.48 21.01
CA GLY A 180 -8.06 -4.68 20.30
C GLY A 180 -8.57 -4.46 18.88
N LEU A 181 -8.70 -3.20 18.42
CA LEU A 181 -9.12 -2.92 17.03
C LEU A 181 -8.09 -3.43 16.01
N ILE A 182 -6.81 -3.42 16.37
CA ILE A 182 -5.70 -3.83 15.49
C ILE A 182 -5.70 -5.35 15.20
N ASP A 183 -6.33 -6.16 16.06
CA ASP A 183 -6.49 -7.61 15.85
C ASP A 183 -7.47 -7.92 14.69
N HIS A 184 -8.19 -6.91 14.17
CA HIS A 184 -9.15 -7.01 13.07
C HIS A 184 -8.66 -6.39 11.75
N GLN A 185 -7.34 -6.12 11.62
CA GLN A 185 -6.74 -5.56 10.40
C GLN A 185 -7.20 -6.30 9.12
N ASN A 186 -7.34 -5.52 8.04
CA ASN A 186 -7.74 -5.96 6.70
C ASN A 186 -9.13 -6.59 6.57
N GLN A 187 -9.85 -6.84 7.66
CA GLN A 187 -11.20 -7.38 7.57
C GLN A 187 -12.14 -6.37 6.93
N PHE A 188 -13.16 -6.87 6.23
CA PHE A 188 -14.30 -6.06 5.82
C PHE A 188 -15.11 -5.69 7.07
N VAL A 189 -15.21 -4.40 7.35
CA VAL A 189 -15.73 -3.83 8.60
C VAL A 189 -16.80 -2.78 8.35
N THR A 190 -17.57 -2.47 9.39
CA THR A 190 -18.54 -1.37 9.41
C THR A 190 -18.39 -0.51 10.66
N PHE A 191 -18.59 0.80 10.48
CA PHE A 191 -18.59 1.82 11.52
C PHE A 191 -19.93 2.55 11.48
N LYS A 192 -20.63 2.68 12.62
CA LYS A 192 -22.03 3.15 12.65
C LYS A 192 -22.27 4.32 13.59
N GLY A 193 -23.22 5.19 13.22
CA GLY A 193 -23.59 6.36 14.03
C GLY A 193 -22.46 7.40 14.18
N MET A 194 -21.47 7.37 13.28
CA MET A 194 -20.29 8.24 13.30
C MET A 194 -20.70 9.68 12.94
N THR A 195 -20.15 10.70 13.61
CA THR A 195 -20.48 12.11 13.30
C THR A 195 -19.41 12.74 12.42
N VAL A 196 -19.78 13.37 11.30
CA VAL A 196 -18.84 14.04 10.39
C VAL A 196 -18.25 15.29 11.06
N GLU A 197 -16.93 15.39 11.09
CA GLU A 197 -16.19 16.53 11.64
C GLU A 197 -15.51 17.35 10.51
N ALA A 198 -14.86 18.45 10.86
CA ALA A 198 -14.01 19.17 9.92
C ALA A 198 -12.77 18.34 9.55
N ALA A 199 -12.55 18.08 8.26
CA ALA A 199 -11.35 17.44 7.72
C ALA A 199 -10.17 18.44 7.62
N GLY A 200 -10.48 19.69 7.28
CA GLY A 200 -9.50 20.77 7.12
C GLY A 200 -10.20 22.09 6.82
N GLN A 201 -9.49 23.02 6.17
CA GLN A 201 -10.05 24.31 5.76
C GLN A 201 -9.78 24.62 4.28
N ASP A 202 -10.70 25.33 3.64
CA ASP A 202 -10.54 25.82 2.27
C ASP A 202 -9.59 27.04 2.18
N ALA A 203 -9.37 27.53 0.95
CA ALA A 203 -8.48 28.67 0.68
C ALA A 203 -8.99 30.02 1.23
N ASP A 204 -10.26 30.13 1.60
CA ASP A 204 -10.86 31.31 2.26
C ASP A 204 -10.90 31.15 3.80
N GLY A 205 -10.55 29.98 4.34
CA GLY A 205 -10.48 29.67 5.77
C GLY A 205 -11.78 29.11 6.36
N ASN A 206 -12.68 28.56 5.54
CA ASN A 206 -13.89 27.87 6.00
C ASN A 206 -13.61 26.38 6.26
N ASP A 207 -14.20 25.81 7.31
CA ASP A 207 -14.09 24.37 7.61
C ASP A 207 -14.78 23.52 6.53
N VAL A 208 -14.12 22.45 6.07
CA VAL A 208 -14.63 21.52 5.05
C VAL A 208 -14.74 20.09 5.57
N ALA A 209 -15.74 19.34 5.09
CA ALA A 209 -16.03 17.97 5.53
C ALA A 209 -15.05 16.92 4.98
N TYR A 210 -14.32 17.22 3.90
CA TYR A 210 -13.32 16.35 3.28
C TYR A 210 -12.19 17.16 2.63
N LEU A 211 -11.08 16.49 2.33
CA LEU A 211 -9.93 16.98 1.58
C LEU A 211 -9.61 16.03 0.41
N TYR A 212 -9.03 16.56 -0.67
CA TYR A 212 -8.34 15.75 -1.69
C TYR A 212 -6.87 15.60 -1.27
N ASN A 213 -6.37 14.37 -1.15
CA ASN A 213 -5.17 14.01 -0.39
C ASN A 213 -5.25 14.37 1.11
N TRP A 214 -4.41 13.74 1.93
CA TRP A 214 -4.34 13.90 3.38
C TRP A 214 -4.08 15.33 3.86
N ASP A 215 -3.47 16.18 3.02
CA ASP A 215 -3.10 17.57 3.32
C ASP A 215 -3.93 18.61 2.53
N GLY A 216 -4.90 18.18 1.71
CA GLY A 216 -5.66 19.06 0.83
C GLY A 216 -4.91 19.51 -0.44
N SER A 217 -3.77 18.91 -0.78
CA SER A 217 -3.01 19.23 -1.99
C SER A 217 -3.59 18.68 -3.30
N GLY A 218 -4.56 17.75 -3.21
CA GLY A 218 -5.08 16.98 -4.34
C GLY A 218 -6.20 17.65 -5.15
N THR A 219 -6.79 16.87 -6.03
CA THR A 219 -7.79 17.26 -7.04
C THR A 219 -8.83 16.15 -7.29
N GLU A 220 -9.87 16.45 -8.07
CA GLU A 220 -10.93 15.48 -8.38
C GLU A 220 -10.41 14.26 -9.17
N GLY A 221 -10.28 13.13 -8.48
CA GLY A 221 -9.67 11.89 -8.97
C GLY A 221 -8.65 11.32 -7.99
N ASP A 222 -8.04 12.17 -7.16
CA ASP A 222 -7.17 11.78 -6.05
C ASP A 222 -8.01 11.36 -4.82
N ASP A 223 -7.36 10.77 -3.80
CA ASP A 223 -8.02 10.18 -2.63
C ASP A 223 -8.81 11.22 -1.79
N LEU A 224 -9.90 10.79 -1.17
CA LEU A 224 -10.68 11.64 -0.25
C LEU A 224 -10.40 11.30 1.20
N TYR A 225 -9.86 12.25 1.95
CA TYR A 225 -9.64 12.15 3.38
C TYR A 225 -10.74 12.94 4.12
N PHE A 226 -11.40 12.31 5.09
CA PHE A 226 -12.48 12.94 5.85
C PHE A 226 -12.43 12.54 7.32
N ASN A 227 -12.89 13.43 8.20
CA ASN A 227 -12.86 13.20 9.65
C ASN A 227 -14.24 12.82 10.18
N VAL A 228 -14.26 11.83 11.08
CA VAL A 228 -15.46 11.38 11.78
C VAL A 228 -15.18 11.19 13.27
N SER A 229 -16.16 11.47 14.14
CA SER A 229 -16.04 11.29 15.58
C SER A 229 -16.95 10.20 16.14
N TYR A 230 -16.45 9.54 17.18
CA TYR A 230 -17.16 8.54 17.99
C TYR A 230 -16.71 8.64 19.45
N ASN A 231 -17.66 8.56 20.39
CA ASN A 231 -17.45 8.66 21.84
C ASN A 231 -16.61 9.88 22.34
N GLY A 232 -16.40 10.91 21.50
CA GLY A 232 -15.63 12.11 21.82
C GLY A 232 -14.19 12.12 21.27
N GLU A 233 -13.79 11.10 20.53
CA GLU A 233 -12.52 11.04 19.78
C GLU A 233 -12.79 11.16 18.27
N THR A 234 -11.82 11.67 17.51
CA THR A 234 -11.92 11.93 16.07
C THR A 234 -10.90 11.08 15.31
N TYR A 235 -11.35 10.49 14.21
CA TYR A 235 -10.61 9.57 13.35
C TYR A 235 -10.63 10.08 11.91
N THR A 236 -9.54 9.86 11.17
CA THR A 236 -9.42 10.22 9.75
C THR A 236 -9.58 8.96 8.90
N PHE A 237 -10.63 8.93 8.09
CA PHE A 237 -10.97 7.82 7.20
C PHE A 237 -10.72 8.23 5.73
N THR A 238 -10.49 7.25 4.86
CA THR A 238 -10.02 7.47 3.49
C THR A 238 -10.94 6.77 2.47
N VAL A 239 -11.32 7.46 1.39
CA VAL A 239 -11.77 6.82 0.15
C VAL A 239 -10.59 6.79 -0.81
N GLU A 240 -9.93 5.64 -0.84
CA GLU A 240 -8.75 5.35 -1.67
C GLU A 240 -9.13 5.34 -3.16
N SER A 241 -8.46 6.18 -3.97
CA SER A 241 -8.87 6.45 -5.36
C SER A 241 -8.67 5.26 -6.30
N TYR A 242 -7.68 4.40 -6.05
CA TYR A 242 -7.50 3.18 -6.83
C TYR A 242 -8.62 2.14 -6.58
N LEU A 243 -9.06 2.03 -5.32
CA LEU A 243 -10.14 1.10 -4.90
C LEU A 243 -11.54 1.64 -5.24
N CYS A 244 -11.72 2.96 -5.14
CA CYS A 244 -13.01 3.64 -5.27
C CYS A 244 -12.86 4.96 -6.02
N ASP A 245 -12.75 4.86 -7.35
CA ASP A 245 -12.57 6.02 -8.24
C ASP A 245 -13.72 7.05 -8.14
N LYS A 246 -13.50 8.22 -8.72
CA LYS A 246 -14.49 9.32 -8.73
C LYS A 246 -15.81 9.03 -9.48
N THR A 247 -15.93 7.88 -10.15
CA THR A 247 -17.18 7.42 -10.76
C THR A 247 -17.99 6.52 -9.81
N THR A 248 -17.41 6.05 -8.71
CA THR A 248 -18.11 5.30 -7.65
C THR A 248 -19.08 6.17 -6.86
N ASP A 249 -20.04 5.55 -6.17
CA ASP A 249 -21.03 6.28 -5.38
C ASP A 249 -20.52 6.69 -3.98
N VAL A 250 -19.55 5.97 -3.40
CA VAL A 250 -18.92 6.35 -2.13
C VAL A 250 -18.08 7.62 -2.25
N TYR A 251 -17.32 7.78 -3.34
CA TYR A 251 -16.54 8.99 -3.61
C TYR A 251 -17.45 10.23 -3.70
N LYS A 252 -18.55 10.12 -4.46
CA LYS A 252 -19.58 11.17 -4.57
C LYS A 252 -20.30 11.43 -3.25
N ALA A 253 -20.50 10.41 -2.41
CA ALA A 253 -21.10 10.55 -1.10
C ALA A 253 -20.20 11.36 -0.16
N VAL A 254 -18.89 11.07 -0.11
CA VAL A 254 -17.91 11.86 0.65
C VAL A 254 -17.83 13.31 0.14
N GLN A 255 -17.82 13.51 -1.19
CA GLN A 255 -17.92 14.85 -1.80
C GLN A 255 -19.20 15.63 -1.42
N SER A 256 -20.23 14.94 -0.91
CA SER A 256 -21.55 15.50 -0.55
C SER A 256 -21.79 15.59 0.96
N LEU A 257 -20.79 15.32 1.80
CA LEU A 257 -20.93 15.39 3.26
C LEU A 257 -21.05 16.83 3.77
N GLU A 258 -21.80 16.99 4.85
CA GLU A 258 -21.87 18.23 5.63
C GLU A 258 -21.40 17.94 7.07
N ILE A 259 -20.62 18.85 7.66
CA ILE A 259 -20.13 18.72 9.04
C ILE A 259 -21.33 18.65 10.00
N GLY A 260 -21.31 17.68 10.92
CA GLY A 260 -22.39 17.37 11.85
C GLY A 260 -23.45 16.40 11.32
N GLN A 261 -23.32 15.87 10.10
CA GLN A 261 -24.12 14.72 9.66
C GLN A 261 -23.74 13.44 10.44
N THR A 262 -24.68 12.53 10.60
CA THR A 262 -24.42 11.18 11.12
C THR A 262 -24.33 10.20 9.95
N VAL A 263 -23.30 9.35 9.93
CA VAL A 263 -23.02 8.40 8.84
C VAL A 263 -22.77 6.98 9.36
N ASP A 264 -23.25 6.01 8.60
CA ASP A 264 -22.85 4.60 8.67
C ASP A 264 -21.95 4.31 7.45
N MET A 265 -20.89 3.52 7.65
CA MET A 265 -19.86 3.24 6.62
C MET A 265 -19.46 1.77 6.62
N GLU A 266 -18.96 1.30 5.49
CA GLU A 266 -18.33 -0.02 5.32
C GLU A 266 -17.05 0.11 4.48
N GLY A 267 -16.07 -0.76 4.74
CA GLY A 267 -14.75 -0.69 4.10
C GLY A 267 -13.79 -1.74 4.65
N PHE A 268 -12.50 -1.61 4.34
CA PHE A 268 -11.46 -2.50 4.85
C PHE A 268 -10.65 -1.81 5.95
N LEU A 269 -10.37 -2.53 7.05
CA LEU A 269 -9.64 -1.99 8.21
C LEU A 269 -8.12 -1.93 7.95
N TYR A 270 -7.71 -1.04 7.05
CA TYR A 270 -6.32 -0.72 6.76
C TYR A 270 -5.68 0.12 7.89
N TRP A 271 -4.37 0.01 8.04
CA TRP A 271 -3.57 0.65 9.07
C TRP A 271 -2.45 1.52 8.50
N TYR A 272 -2.23 2.71 9.07
CA TYR A 272 -1.07 3.53 8.77
C TYR A 272 -0.73 4.44 9.95
N GLU A 273 0.23 4.02 10.78
CA GLU A 273 0.55 4.61 12.11
C GLU A 273 -0.67 4.65 13.09
N GLY A 274 -1.79 4.02 12.72
CA GLY A 274 -3.08 4.04 13.40
C GLY A 274 -4.20 3.57 12.47
N VAL A 275 -5.44 3.58 12.94
CA VAL A 275 -6.63 3.21 12.14
C VAL A 275 -6.86 4.20 11.00
N ASN A 276 -6.76 3.73 9.74
CA ASN A 276 -7.04 4.54 8.54
C ASN A 276 -7.75 3.69 7.47
N PRO A 277 -9.05 3.35 7.67
CA PRO A 277 -9.74 2.39 6.83
C PRO A 277 -10.02 2.93 5.43
N HIS A 278 -9.95 2.05 4.44
CA HIS A 278 -10.36 2.31 3.07
C HIS A 278 -11.87 2.06 2.92
N ILE A 279 -12.64 3.15 2.94
CA ILE A 279 -14.10 3.15 2.94
C ILE A 279 -14.65 2.96 1.52
N THR A 280 -15.46 1.92 1.34
CA THR A 280 -16.05 1.51 0.05
C THR A 280 -17.56 1.76 -0.01
N SER A 281 -18.19 2.06 1.12
CA SER A 281 -19.62 2.38 1.26
C SER A 281 -19.84 3.45 2.33
N LEU A 282 -20.71 4.43 2.08
CA LEU A 282 -21.13 5.44 3.04
C LEU A 282 -22.61 5.75 2.88
N THR A 283 -23.34 5.85 3.99
CA THR A 283 -24.76 6.23 4.05
C THR A 283 -25.00 7.27 5.14
N VAL A 284 -25.64 8.39 4.78
CA VAL A 284 -26.10 9.40 5.74
C VAL A 284 -27.39 8.93 6.44
N VAL A 285 -27.33 8.85 7.77
CA VAL A 285 -28.42 8.44 8.67
C VAL A 285 -29.44 9.59 8.84
N LYS A 286 -30.72 9.28 9.12
CA LYS A 286 -31.86 10.21 9.13
C LYS A 286 -32.79 10.05 10.32
#